data_AF-A0A815EAZ0-F1
#
_entry.id   AF-A0A815EAZ0-F1
#
_cell.length_a   1.000
_cell.length_b   1.000
_cell.length_c   1.000
_cell.angle_alpha   90.00
_cell.angle_beta   90.00
_cell.angle_gamma   90.00
#
_symmetry.space_group_name_H-M   'P 1'
#
loop_
_entity.id
_entity.type
_entity.pdbx_description
1 polymer ?
#
loop_
_entity_poly.entity_id
_entity_poly.type
_entity_poly.pdbx_seq_one_letter_code
_entity_poly.pdbx_strand_id
1 'polypeptide(L)'
;MSRPSLDTLPLELLYRIIDNIDVRTIFLSFRNVCKRFNAIVDSYNLYKLDFRLITKPDFDKVCRVIRPENVISMTLSDEDETPGLIGLFISLVDIRQFTRLQSLALIQIDDTNLDRFVKNMVTTSLVSLSIDSTEFDHRTLALFSSATEKVDQISMPTLEMNRSTKEHK
;
A
#
# COMPACT_ATOMS: atom_id res chain seq x y z
N MET A 1 -12.79 15.08 38.73
CA MET A 1 -11.78 14.70 37.72
C MET A 1 -12.51 14.16 36.51
N SER A 2 -12.27 14.68 35.31
CA SER A 2 -12.88 14.12 34.09
C SER A 2 -12.26 12.76 33.81
N ARG A 3 -13.09 11.77 33.43
CA ARG A 3 -12.57 10.48 32.98
C ARG A 3 -11.77 10.69 31.69
N PRO A 4 -10.60 10.07 31.53
CA PRO A 4 -9.88 10.11 30.28
C PRO A 4 -10.77 9.55 29.17
N SER A 5 -10.88 10.30 28.07
CA SER A 5 -11.66 9.93 26.89
C SER A 5 -10.75 10.00 25.67
N LEU A 6 -11.04 9.20 24.64
CA LEU A 6 -10.38 9.33 23.34
C LEU A 6 -10.53 10.77 22.78
N ASP A 7 -11.63 11.45 23.10
CA ASP A 7 -11.90 12.83 22.67
C ASP A 7 -10.94 13.86 23.27
N THR A 8 -10.35 13.58 24.42
CA THR A 8 -9.42 14.48 25.13
C THR A 8 -7.96 14.07 24.96
N LEU A 9 -7.68 12.98 24.23
CA LEU A 9 -6.30 12.56 23.99
C LEU A 9 -5.56 13.58 23.12
N PRO A 10 -4.29 13.89 23.43
CA PRO A 10 -3.38 14.57 22.52
C PRO A 10 -3.33 13.90 21.14
N LEU A 11 -3.10 14.70 20.11
CA LEU A 11 -3.10 14.26 18.72
C LEU A 11 -2.02 13.21 18.47
N GLU A 12 -0.86 13.35 19.11
CA GLU A 12 0.28 12.45 18.99
C GLU A 12 -0.06 11.04 19.49
N LEU A 13 -0.89 10.93 20.54
CA LEU A 13 -1.35 9.63 21.03
C LEU A 13 -2.37 8.99 20.10
N LEU A 14 -3.22 9.79 19.43
CA LEU A 14 -4.15 9.30 18.42
C LEU A 14 -3.42 8.82 17.17
N TYR A 15 -2.36 9.52 16.75
CA TYR A 15 -1.48 9.05 15.67
C TYR A 15 -0.80 7.72 16.00
N ARG A 16 -0.30 7.55 17.22
CA ARG A 16 0.24 6.26 17.69
C ARG A 16 -0.81 5.14 17.70
N ILE A 17 -2.07 5.46 18.00
CA ILE A 17 -3.16 4.48 17.90
C ILE A 17 -3.39 4.11 16.43
N ILE A 18 -3.48 5.09 15.53
CA ILE A 18 -3.65 4.86 14.09
C ILE A 18 -2.53 3.99 13.51
N ASP A 19 -1.28 4.18 13.95
CA ASP A 19 -0.13 3.35 13.52
C ASP A 19 -0.27 1.86 13.81
N ASN A 20 -1.17 1.47 14.72
CA ASN A 20 -1.35 0.09 15.18
C ASN A 20 -2.71 -0.50 14.78
N ILE A 21 -3.46 0.19 13.91
CA ILE A 21 -4.79 -0.24 13.47
C ILE A 21 -4.73 -0.56 11.96
N ASP A 22 -5.49 -1.56 11.53
CA ASP A 22 -5.55 -1.95 10.12
C ASP A 22 -6.30 -0.93 9.24
N VAL A 23 -6.05 -1.01 7.94
CA VAL A 23 -6.60 -0.09 6.93
C VAL A 23 -8.12 -0.04 6.97
N ARG A 24 -8.78 -1.19 7.09
CA ARG A 24 -10.24 -1.26 7.13
C ARG A 24 -10.77 -0.53 8.36
N THR A 25 -10.19 -0.80 9.53
CA THR A 25 -10.63 -0.15 10.77
C THR A 25 -10.37 1.36 10.75
N ILE A 26 -9.24 1.83 10.20
CA ILE A 26 -8.96 3.27 10.06
C ILE A 26 -10.03 3.96 9.20
N PHE A 27 -10.19 3.52 7.95
CA PHE A 27 -10.95 4.26 6.94
C PHE A 27 -12.46 3.98 7.01
N LEU A 28 -12.86 2.78 7.43
CA LEU A 28 -14.27 2.37 7.41
C LEU A 28 -14.92 2.39 8.80
N SER A 29 -14.14 2.41 9.88
CA SER A 29 -14.67 2.48 11.26
C SER A 29 -14.27 3.76 11.96
N PHE A 30 -12.99 3.93 12.30
CA PHE A 30 -12.48 5.06 13.11
C PHE A 30 -12.85 6.43 12.51
N ARG A 31 -12.62 6.60 11.20
CA ARG A 31 -12.97 7.83 10.46
C ARG A 31 -14.44 8.23 10.60
N ASN A 32 -15.33 7.27 10.77
CA ASN A 32 -16.79 7.46 10.74
C ASN A 32 -17.41 7.63 12.14
N VAL A 33 -16.62 7.58 13.21
CA VAL A 33 -17.13 7.71 14.59
C VAL A 33 -17.57 9.14 14.91
N CYS A 34 -16.71 10.13 14.64
CA CYS A 34 -17.00 11.53 14.92
C CYS A 34 -16.21 12.47 13.99
N LYS A 35 -16.63 13.75 13.93
CA LYS A 35 -15.98 14.78 13.09
C LYS A 35 -14.49 14.94 13.42
N ARG A 36 -14.11 14.78 14.69
CA ARG A 36 -12.71 14.88 15.12
C ARG A 36 -11.87 13.76 14.53
N PHE A 37 -12.31 12.51 14.62
CA PHE A 37 -11.58 11.38 14.04
C PHE A 37 -11.55 11.43 12.52
N ASN A 38 -12.63 11.89 11.90
CA ASN A 38 -12.67 12.16 10.47
C ASN A 38 -11.55 13.14 10.05
N ALA A 39 -11.46 14.29 10.72
CA ALA A 39 -10.42 15.29 10.45
C ALA A 39 -9.00 14.77 10.74
N ILE A 40 -8.84 13.96 11.79
CA ILE A 40 -7.56 13.32 12.13
C ILE A 40 -7.10 12.41 11.00
N VAL A 41 -7.97 11.51 10.52
CA VAL A 41 -7.68 10.62 9.39
C VAL A 41 -7.36 11.42 8.13
N ASP A 42 -8.12 12.48 7.83
CA ASP A 42 -7.88 13.31 6.64
C ASP A 42 -6.54 14.08 6.72
N SER A 43 -6.05 14.40 7.93
CA SER A 43 -4.77 15.08 8.17
C SER A 43 -3.57 14.14 8.36
N TYR A 44 -3.81 12.87 8.66
CA TYR A 44 -2.73 11.92 8.93
C TYR A 44 -2.01 11.58 7.64
N ASN A 45 -0.67 11.63 7.68
CA ASN A 45 0.15 11.65 6.47
C ASN A 45 1.28 10.60 6.49
N LEU A 46 1.18 9.59 7.35
CA LEU A 46 2.17 8.51 7.48
C LEU A 46 1.51 7.13 7.30
N TYR A 47 0.53 7.03 6.41
CA TYR A 47 -0.18 5.77 6.22
C TYR A 47 0.72 4.65 5.70
N LYS A 48 0.67 3.52 6.40
CA LYS A 48 1.22 2.23 5.98
C LYS A 48 0.05 1.31 5.68
N LEU A 49 -0.26 1.16 4.40
CA LEU A 49 -1.42 0.39 3.98
C LEU A 49 -1.02 -1.06 3.74
N ASP A 50 -1.72 -1.97 4.40
CA ASP A 50 -1.61 -3.39 4.14
C ASP A 50 -2.96 -3.91 3.64
N PHE A 51 -2.99 -4.32 2.38
CA PHE A 51 -4.20 -4.83 1.73
C PHE A 51 -4.21 -6.35 1.61
N ARG A 52 -3.29 -7.10 2.24
CA ARG A 52 -3.24 -8.58 2.10
C ARG A 52 -4.50 -9.31 2.53
N LEU A 53 -5.25 -8.74 3.48
CA LEU A 53 -6.45 -9.35 4.07
C LEU A 53 -7.72 -8.52 3.85
N ILE A 54 -7.68 -7.56 2.93
CA ILE A 54 -8.85 -6.70 2.68
C ILE A 54 -9.83 -7.39 1.73
N THR A 55 -11.13 -7.25 1.98
CA THR A 55 -12.13 -7.70 1.00
C THR A 55 -12.22 -6.71 -0.16
N LYS A 56 -12.52 -7.16 -1.38
CA LYS A 56 -12.72 -6.26 -2.54
C LYS A 56 -13.71 -5.12 -2.28
N PRO A 57 -14.88 -5.33 -1.65
CA PRO A 57 -15.80 -4.24 -1.36
C PRO A 57 -15.24 -3.20 -0.39
N ASP A 58 -14.44 -3.63 0.60
CA ASP A 58 -13.81 -2.71 1.54
C ASP A 58 -12.62 -1.99 0.89
N PHE A 59 -11.88 -2.66 0.02
CA PHE A 59 -10.83 -2.07 -0.81
C PHE A 59 -11.38 -0.93 -1.68
N ASP A 60 -12.47 -1.16 -2.41
CA ASP A 60 -13.11 -0.14 -3.23
C ASP A 60 -13.51 1.10 -2.41
N LYS A 61 -14.05 0.89 -1.20
CA LYS A 61 -14.41 2.00 -0.31
C LYS A 61 -13.17 2.75 0.15
N VAL A 62 -12.09 2.06 0.51
CA VAL A 62 -10.83 2.67 0.91
C VAL A 62 -10.23 3.49 -0.23
N CYS A 63 -10.15 2.94 -1.43
CA CYS A 63 -9.63 3.64 -2.61
C CYS A 63 -10.38 4.93 -2.95
N ARG A 64 -11.67 5.03 -2.59
CA ARG A 64 -12.48 6.26 -2.80
C ARG A 64 -12.19 7.38 -1.81
N VAL A 65 -11.66 7.06 -0.63
CA VAL A 65 -11.47 8.03 0.45
C VAL A 65 -10.00 8.30 0.75
N ILE A 66 -9.11 7.41 0.32
CA ILE A 66 -7.70 7.56 0.59
C ILE A 66 -7.12 8.73 -0.20
N ARG A 67 -6.19 9.44 0.44
CA ARG A 67 -5.40 10.50 -0.17
C ARG A 67 -4.02 9.93 -0.51
N PRO A 68 -3.70 9.68 -1.79
CA PRO A 68 -2.44 9.06 -2.19
C PRO A 68 -1.19 9.78 -1.64
N GLU A 69 -1.24 11.11 -1.53
CA GLU A 69 -0.16 11.94 -0.99
C GLU A 69 0.15 11.70 0.50
N ASN A 70 -0.74 11.04 1.23
CA ASN A 70 -0.60 10.74 2.65
C ASN A 70 -0.03 9.33 2.92
N VAL A 71 0.27 8.56 1.88
CA VAL A 71 0.69 7.16 1.98
C VAL A 71 2.20 7.06 1.80
N ILE A 72 2.86 6.43 2.78
CA ILE A 72 4.31 6.23 2.79
C ILE A 72 4.71 4.78 2.53
N SER A 73 3.82 3.83 2.81
CA SER A 73 4.05 2.40 2.55
C SER A 73 2.76 1.75 2.06
N MET A 74 2.90 0.83 1.12
CA MET A 74 1.78 0.05 0.59
C MET A 74 2.19 -1.39 0.32
N THR A 75 1.34 -2.32 0.73
CA THR A 75 1.40 -3.74 0.34
C THR A 75 0.13 -4.11 -0.40
N LEU A 76 0.27 -4.57 -1.65
CA LEU A 76 -0.78 -5.15 -2.46
C LEU A 76 -0.48 -6.64 -2.69
N SER A 77 -1.52 -7.47 -2.71
CA SER A 77 -1.40 -8.91 -2.89
C SER A 77 -2.49 -9.42 -3.82
N ASP A 78 -2.14 -10.39 -4.66
CA ASP A 78 -3.07 -11.19 -5.47
C ASP A 78 -3.15 -12.64 -4.95
N GLU A 79 -2.81 -12.87 -3.67
CA GLU A 79 -2.99 -14.17 -2.99
C GLU A 79 -4.46 -14.59 -2.91
N ASP A 80 -4.70 -15.81 -2.40
CA ASP A 80 -6.00 -16.47 -2.40
C ASP A 80 -7.15 -15.64 -1.76
N GLU A 81 -6.85 -14.82 -0.75
CA GLU A 81 -7.82 -13.93 -0.10
C GLU A 81 -8.14 -12.66 -0.91
N THR A 82 -7.25 -12.28 -1.83
CA THR A 82 -7.28 -10.99 -2.56
C THR A 82 -7.05 -11.12 -4.08
N PRO A 83 -7.62 -12.13 -4.78
CA PRO A 83 -7.25 -12.40 -6.17
C PRO A 83 -7.61 -11.25 -7.11
N GLY A 84 -6.60 -10.73 -7.83
CA GLY A 84 -6.73 -9.65 -8.81
C GLY A 84 -6.91 -8.25 -8.22
N LEU A 85 -6.61 -8.08 -6.94
CA LEU A 85 -6.62 -6.79 -6.24
C LEU A 85 -5.54 -5.84 -6.77
N ILE A 86 -4.36 -6.32 -7.19
CA ILE A 86 -3.33 -5.49 -7.82
C ILE A 86 -3.85 -4.91 -9.13
N GLY A 87 -4.42 -5.76 -9.99
CA GLY A 87 -5.02 -5.31 -11.25
C GLY A 87 -6.16 -4.31 -11.03
N LEU A 88 -6.99 -4.53 -10.00
CA LEU A 88 -8.03 -3.60 -9.58
C LEU A 88 -7.43 -2.27 -9.11
N PHE A 89 -6.40 -2.29 -8.26
CA PHE A 89 -5.70 -1.09 -7.80
C PHE A 89 -5.21 -0.24 -8.97
N ILE A 90 -4.49 -0.84 -9.92
CA ILE A 90 -3.95 -0.15 -11.10
C ILE A 90 -5.06 0.46 -11.96
N SER A 91 -6.26 -0.13 -11.96
CA SER A 91 -7.42 0.40 -12.69
C SER A 91 -8.12 1.56 -12.00
N LEU A 92 -8.10 1.59 -10.67
CA LEU A 92 -8.82 2.57 -9.86
C LEU A 92 -7.97 3.78 -9.47
N VAL A 93 -6.65 3.58 -9.31
CA VAL A 93 -5.78 4.57 -8.71
C VAL A 93 -4.56 4.83 -9.58
N ASP A 94 -4.28 6.12 -9.81
CA ASP A 94 -3.07 6.54 -10.48
C ASP A 94 -1.89 6.53 -9.50
N ILE A 95 -0.97 5.57 -9.68
CA ILE A 95 0.21 5.41 -8.81
C ILE A 95 1.07 6.67 -8.73
N ARG A 96 1.01 7.56 -9.74
CA ARG A 96 1.77 8.82 -9.75
C ARG A 96 1.32 9.80 -8.68
N GLN A 97 0.12 9.64 -8.14
CA GLN A 97 -0.40 10.48 -7.06
C GLN A 97 0.26 10.16 -5.70
N PHE A 98 0.91 9.00 -5.58
CA PHE A 98 1.60 8.55 -4.37
C PHE A 98 3.00 9.17 -4.23
N THR A 99 3.06 10.50 -4.23
CA THR A 99 4.29 11.31 -4.25
C THR A 99 5.18 11.15 -3.02
N ARG A 100 4.68 10.52 -1.95
CA ARG A 100 5.41 10.27 -0.70
C ARG A 100 5.63 8.79 -0.41
N LEU A 101 5.28 7.91 -1.36
CA LEU A 101 5.47 6.48 -1.21
C LEU A 101 6.95 6.13 -1.16
N GLN A 102 7.35 5.52 -0.06
CA GLN A 102 8.73 5.11 0.22
C GLN A 102 8.89 3.60 0.15
N SER A 103 7.85 2.84 0.47
CA SER A 103 7.89 1.39 0.45
C SER A 103 6.71 0.84 -0.34
N LEU A 104 7.00 -0.10 -1.24
CA LEU A 104 5.99 -0.82 -1.98
C LEU A 104 6.31 -2.32 -1.98
N ALA A 105 5.32 -3.13 -1.64
CA ALA A 105 5.34 -4.57 -1.80
C ALA A 105 4.21 -5.00 -2.74
N LEU A 106 4.56 -5.74 -3.80
CA LEU A 106 3.64 -6.37 -4.74
C LEU A 106 3.79 -7.88 -4.61
N ILE A 107 2.75 -8.57 -4.13
CA ILE A 107 2.80 -9.99 -3.81
C ILE A 107 1.95 -10.79 -4.79
N GLN A 108 2.52 -11.86 -5.36
CA GLN A 108 1.93 -12.68 -6.42
C GLN A 108 1.43 -11.86 -7.62
N ILE A 109 2.17 -10.83 -8.02
CA ILE A 109 1.83 -10.03 -9.20
C ILE A 109 2.09 -10.83 -10.48
N ASP A 110 1.21 -10.70 -11.48
CA ASP A 110 1.46 -11.21 -12.83
C ASP A 110 2.27 -10.22 -13.70
N ASP A 111 2.91 -10.73 -14.73
CA ASP A 111 3.74 -9.96 -15.66
C ASP A 111 2.99 -8.79 -16.35
N THR A 112 1.70 -8.92 -16.59
CA THR A 112 0.89 -7.89 -17.27
C THR A 112 0.67 -6.70 -16.34
N ASN A 113 0.29 -6.97 -15.09
CA ASN A 113 0.11 -5.95 -14.07
C ASN A 113 1.46 -5.33 -13.66
N LEU A 114 2.53 -6.13 -13.59
CA LEU A 114 3.88 -5.61 -13.33
C LEU A 114 4.35 -4.66 -14.42
N ASP A 115 4.21 -5.02 -15.70
CA ASP A 115 4.57 -4.13 -16.83
C ASP A 115 3.77 -2.82 -16.80
N ARG A 116 2.45 -2.90 -16.55
CA ARG A 116 1.61 -1.70 -16.37
C ARG A 116 2.07 -0.85 -15.20
N PHE A 117 2.46 -1.49 -14.10
CA PHE A 117 2.94 -0.80 -12.91
C PHE A 117 4.25 -0.06 -13.19
N VAL A 118 5.25 -0.77 -13.70
CA VAL A 118 6.58 -0.22 -14.03
C VAL A 118 6.47 0.94 -15.01
N LYS A 119 5.59 0.86 -16.03
CA LYS A 119 5.37 1.96 -16.99
C LYS A 119 4.84 3.24 -16.33
N ASN A 120 3.94 3.12 -15.37
CA ASN A 120 3.30 4.25 -14.71
C ASN A 120 4.02 4.75 -13.47
N MET A 121 4.98 3.98 -12.95
CA MET A 121 5.75 4.35 -11.78
C MET A 121 6.65 5.56 -12.07
N VAL A 122 6.40 6.65 -11.34
CA VAL A 122 7.24 7.85 -11.26
C VAL A 122 7.90 7.82 -9.88
N THR A 123 9.06 7.19 -9.81
CA THR A 123 9.84 7.05 -8.57
C THR A 123 10.56 8.34 -8.28
N THR A 124 10.05 9.14 -7.35
CA THR A 124 10.83 10.26 -6.79
C THR A 124 11.14 10.08 -5.31
N SER A 125 10.40 9.20 -4.61
CA SER A 125 10.56 8.97 -3.17
C SER A 125 10.70 7.50 -2.75
N LEU A 126 10.62 6.55 -3.69
CA LEU A 126 10.62 5.13 -3.35
C LEU A 126 12.02 4.68 -2.89
N VAL A 127 12.09 4.10 -1.70
CA VAL A 127 13.31 3.60 -1.05
C VAL A 127 13.30 2.06 -0.99
N SER A 128 12.14 1.45 -0.91
CA SER A 128 11.98 0.00 -0.83
C SER A 128 10.98 -0.49 -1.86
N LEU A 129 11.38 -1.49 -2.62
CA LEU A 129 10.54 -2.18 -3.58
C LEU A 129 10.73 -3.69 -3.40
N SER A 130 9.65 -4.37 -3.03
CA SER A 130 9.57 -5.82 -2.99
C SER A 130 8.54 -6.29 -4.01
N ILE A 131 8.95 -7.23 -4.85
CA ILE A 131 8.07 -7.83 -5.86
C ILE A 131 8.24 -9.35 -5.72
N ASP A 132 7.13 -10.01 -5.46
CA ASP A 132 6.96 -11.45 -5.56
C ASP A 132 6.03 -11.72 -6.74
N SER A 133 6.54 -12.41 -7.75
CA SER A 133 5.87 -12.68 -9.01
C SER A 133 5.39 -14.13 -9.05
N THR A 134 4.22 -14.37 -9.66
CA THR A 134 3.72 -15.72 -9.90
C THR A 134 4.55 -16.46 -10.96
N GLU A 135 5.18 -15.71 -11.87
CA GLU A 135 5.97 -16.22 -12.98
C GLU A 135 7.43 -15.73 -12.85
N PHE A 136 8.39 -16.60 -13.16
CA PHE A 136 9.83 -16.28 -13.14
C PHE A 136 10.42 -16.63 -14.49
N ASP A 137 10.11 -15.81 -15.50
CA ASP A 137 10.69 -15.92 -16.82
C ASP A 137 11.67 -14.77 -17.12
N HIS A 138 12.23 -14.77 -18.33
CA HIS A 138 13.16 -13.70 -18.76
C HIS A 138 12.50 -12.31 -18.83
N ARG A 139 11.20 -12.26 -19.10
CA ARG A 139 10.45 -11.00 -19.17
C ARG A 139 10.24 -10.43 -17.77
N THR A 140 9.87 -11.27 -16.80
CA THR A 140 9.76 -10.85 -15.40
C THR A 140 11.07 -10.21 -14.94
N LEU A 141 12.21 -10.88 -15.18
CA LEU A 141 13.54 -10.34 -14.83
C LEU A 141 13.86 -9.00 -15.50
N ALA A 142 13.47 -8.80 -16.76
CA ALA A 142 13.64 -7.52 -17.45
C ALA A 142 12.77 -6.41 -16.83
N LEU A 143 11.54 -6.73 -16.44
CA LEU A 143 10.65 -5.80 -15.74
C LEU A 143 11.18 -5.43 -14.36
N PHE A 144 11.72 -6.40 -13.63
CA PHE A 144 12.43 -6.17 -12.37
C PHE A 144 13.59 -5.19 -12.56
N SER A 145 14.50 -5.44 -13.50
CA SER A 145 15.62 -4.55 -13.79
C SER A 145 15.15 -3.14 -14.15
N SER A 146 14.08 -3.02 -14.94
CA SER A 146 13.50 -1.72 -15.29
C SER A 146 12.89 -1.01 -14.07
N ALA A 147 12.28 -1.75 -13.15
CA ALA A 147 11.77 -1.20 -11.90
C ALA A 147 12.90 -0.76 -10.97
N THR A 148 13.99 -1.53 -10.87
CA THR A 148 15.13 -1.20 -10.02
C THR A 148 15.90 0.00 -10.54
N GLU A 149 16.14 0.11 -11.85
CA GLU A 149 16.78 1.29 -12.45
C GLU A 149 16.02 2.60 -12.14
N LYS A 150 14.69 2.51 -12.00
CA LYS A 150 13.86 3.64 -11.59
C LYS A 150 14.01 3.98 -10.11
N VAL A 151 14.29 3.01 -9.24
CA VAL A 151 14.46 3.19 -7.80
C VAL A 151 15.90 3.61 -7.44
N ASP A 152 16.90 3.01 -8.08
CA ASP A 152 18.33 3.21 -7.80
C ASP A 152 18.83 4.64 -8.07
N GLN A 153 18.09 5.43 -8.86
CA GLN A 153 18.39 6.84 -9.06
C GLN A 153 18.25 7.69 -7.76
N ILE A 154 17.79 7.12 -6.63
CA ILE A 154 17.36 7.89 -5.44
C ILE A 154 18.04 7.48 -4.10
N SER A 155 18.96 6.52 -4.06
CA SER A 155 19.74 5.99 -2.90
C SER A 155 19.30 4.60 -2.41
N MET A 156 20.27 3.87 -1.83
CA MET A 156 20.31 2.41 -1.58
C MET A 156 18.96 1.76 -1.24
N PRO A 157 18.35 1.03 -2.20
CA PRO A 157 17.19 0.23 -1.91
C PRO A 157 17.55 -1.10 -1.25
N THR A 158 16.71 -1.52 -0.30
CA THR A 158 16.66 -2.92 0.13
C THR A 158 15.79 -3.67 -0.87
N LEU A 159 16.40 -4.55 -1.63
CA LEU A 159 15.74 -5.36 -2.65
C LEU A 159 15.55 -6.79 -2.13
N GLU A 160 14.30 -7.25 -2.10
CA GLU A 160 13.97 -8.65 -1.81
C GLU A 160 13.11 -9.20 -2.93
N MET A 161 13.66 -10.19 -3.64
CA MET A 161 12.96 -11.00 -4.64
C MET A 161 12.73 -12.39 -4.03
N ASN A 162 11.47 -12.70 -3.74
CA ASN A 162 11.08 -13.96 -3.12
C ASN A 162 10.44 -14.87 -4.16
N ARG A 163 10.73 -16.17 -4.11
CA ARG A 163 10.19 -17.18 -5.03
C ARG A 163 9.04 -17.91 -4.34
N SER A 164 7.79 -17.66 -4.73
CA SER A 164 6.66 -18.42 -4.21
C SER A 164 6.63 -19.83 -4.81
N THR A 165 7.27 -20.80 -4.14
CA THR A 165 7.05 -22.23 -4.44
C THR A 165 5.68 -22.64 -3.93
N LYS A 166 4.66 -22.60 -4.80
CA LYS A 166 3.38 -23.29 -4.53
C LYS A 166 3.63 -24.80 -4.62
N GLU A 167 3.91 -25.45 -3.48
CA GLU A 167 3.81 -26.90 -3.37
C GLU A 167 2.34 -27.30 -3.50
N HIS A 168 1.96 -27.89 -4.63
CA HIS A 168 0.66 -28.55 -4.78
C HIS A 168 0.63 -29.80 -3.89
N LYS A 169 -0.37 -29.88 -3.04
CA LYS A 169 -0.73 -31.07 -2.27
C LYS A 169 -2.11 -31.55 -2.67
#